data_AF-A0A2D4J6J2-F1
#
_entry.id   AF-A0A2D4J6J2-F1
#
_cell.length_a   1.000
_cell.length_b   1.000
_cell.length_c   1.000
_cell.angle_alpha   90.00
_cell.angle_beta   90.00
_cell.angle_gamma   90.00
#
_symmetry.space_group_name_H-M   'P 1'
#
loop_
_entity.id
_entity.type
_entity.pdbx_description
1 polymer ?
#
loop_
_entity_poly.entity_id
_entity_poly.type
_entity_poly.pdbx_seq_one_letter_code
_entity_poly.pdbx_strand_id
1 'polypeptide(L)'
;MSMWELCIEKGSAELEQFQKIHGFISDQLFSDFKKRTERLVITPLNQLLNMFAGPHKLVQKRFDKLLDFHTCTERAERLKDKRALEELQSARNNYEALNTQLLDELPKFQCCAKELFTSCLRSYAEAHCDFVRLALQELKPLISVSTEAARGWHGWCFP
;
A
#
# COMPACT_ATOMS: atom_id res chain seq x y z
N MET A 1 -18.15 42.36 -36.35
CA MET A 1 -17.82 41.79 -35.05
C MET A 1 -17.26 42.87 -34.18
N SER A 2 -17.86 43.08 -33.03
CA SER A 2 -17.39 44.05 -32.06
C SER A 2 -16.26 43.46 -31.20
N MET A 3 -15.51 44.34 -30.55
CA MET A 3 -14.47 43.96 -29.60
C MET A 3 -15.02 43.20 -28.37
N TRP A 4 -16.29 43.43 -28.01
CA TRP A 4 -16.96 42.77 -26.89
C TRP A 4 -17.42 41.34 -27.22
N GLU A 5 -17.82 41.07 -28.47
CA GLU A 5 -18.14 39.72 -28.95
C GLU A 5 -16.89 38.82 -28.93
N LEU A 6 -15.75 39.36 -29.38
CA LEU A 6 -14.48 38.63 -29.42
C LEU A 6 -13.97 38.25 -28.01
N CYS A 7 -14.17 39.12 -27.02
CA CYS A 7 -13.79 38.85 -25.63
C CYS A 7 -14.65 37.77 -24.98
N ILE A 8 -15.96 37.76 -25.28
CA ILE A 8 -16.88 36.73 -24.77
C ILE A 8 -16.61 35.37 -25.40
N GLU A 9 -16.42 35.30 -26.72
CA GLU A 9 -16.06 34.04 -27.40
C GLU A 9 -14.74 33.47 -26.86
N LYS A 10 -13.72 34.32 -26.70
CA LYS A 10 -12.42 33.91 -26.16
C LYS A 10 -12.54 33.38 -24.72
N GLY A 11 -13.28 34.07 -23.85
CA GLY A 11 -13.51 33.62 -22.47
C GLY A 11 -14.31 32.32 -22.38
N SER A 12 -15.27 32.10 -23.29
CA SER A 12 -16.03 30.85 -23.36
C SER A 12 -15.16 29.65 -23.77
N ALA A 13 -14.28 29.84 -24.76
CA ALA A 13 -13.38 28.79 -25.25
C ALA A 13 -12.33 28.39 -24.19
N GLU A 14 -11.79 29.36 -23.44
CA GLU A 14 -10.85 29.11 -22.33
C GLU A 14 -11.50 28.31 -21.18
N LEU A 15 -12.76 28.62 -20.84
CA LEU A 15 -13.52 27.89 -19.82
C LEU A 15 -13.83 26.45 -20.26
N GLU A 16 -14.26 26.24 -21.51
CA GLU A 16 -14.50 24.91 -22.06
C GLU A 16 -13.23 24.06 -22.08
N GLN A 17 -12.09 24.66 -22.45
CA GLN A 17 -10.79 23.99 -22.44
C GLN A 17 -10.38 23.60 -21.02
N PHE A 18 -10.57 24.49 -20.03
CA PHE A 18 -10.32 24.18 -18.62
C PHE A 18 -11.19 23.02 -18.13
N GLN A 19 -12.50 23.07 -18.38
CA GLN A 19 -13.44 22.03 -17.96
C GLN A 19 -13.09 20.67 -18.57
N LYS A 20 -12.72 20.65 -19.86
CA LYS A 20 -12.30 19.44 -20.56
C LYS A 20 -11.04 18.82 -19.94
N ILE A 21 -10.02 19.65 -19.68
CA ILE A 21 -8.75 19.19 -19.08
C ILE A 21 -9.01 18.69 -17.65
N HIS A 22 -9.78 19.44 -16.85
CA HIS A 22 -10.14 19.04 -15.50
C HIS A 22 -10.90 17.71 -15.48
N GLY A 23 -11.87 17.54 -16.38
CA GLY A 23 -12.61 16.28 -16.55
C GLY A 23 -11.68 15.13 -16.91
N PHE A 24 -10.77 15.32 -17.87
CA PHE A 24 -9.81 14.28 -18.24
C PHE A 24 -8.86 13.89 -17.08
N ILE A 25 -8.33 14.86 -16.35
CA ILE A 25 -7.46 14.60 -15.18
C ILE A 25 -8.22 13.82 -14.10
N SER A 26 -9.46 14.20 -13.81
CA SER A 26 -10.25 13.61 -12.73
C SER A 26 -10.81 12.23 -13.11
N ASP A 27 -11.46 12.13 -14.26
CA ASP A 27 -12.23 10.95 -14.63
C ASP A 27 -11.36 9.85 -15.26
N GLN A 28 -10.24 10.23 -15.89
CA GLN A 28 -9.31 9.30 -16.50
C GLN A 28 -8.04 9.14 -15.66
N LEU A 29 -7.21 10.17 -15.56
CA LEU A 29 -5.86 10.03 -14.98
C LEU A 29 -5.90 9.63 -13.50
N PHE A 30 -6.75 10.28 -12.70
CA PHE A 30 -6.89 9.98 -11.28
C PHE A 30 -7.59 8.63 -11.05
N SER A 31 -8.58 8.31 -11.87
CA SER A 31 -9.25 6.99 -11.85
C SER A 31 -8.27 5.85 -12.12
N ASP A 32 -7.41 6.00 -13.14
CA ASP A 32 -6.39 5.00 -13.48
C ASP A 32 -5.30 4.90 -12.41
N PHE A 33 -4.87 6.04 -11.86
CA PHE A 33 -3.97 6.07 -10.70
C PHE A 33 -4.55 5.29 -9.50
N LYS A 34 -5.83 5.51 -9.18
CA LYS A 34 -6.52 4.80 -8.10
C LYS A 34 -6.59 3.30 -8.38
N LYS A 35 -6.98 2.88 -9.58
CA LYS A 35 -7.02 1.46 -9.98
C LYS A 35 -5.64 0.80 -9.91
N ARG A 36 -4.59 1.50 -10.37
CA ARG A 36 -3.21 1.01 -10.31
C ARG A 36 -2.75 0.84 -8.86
N THR A 37 -3.05 1.82 -8.00
CA THR A 37 -2.73 1.76 -6.56
C THR A 37 -3.48 0.64 -5.86
N GLU A 38 -4.77 0.48 -6.15
CA GLU A 38 -5.59 -0.60 -5.58
C GLU A 38 -4.99 -1.98 -5.91
N ARG A 39 -4.61 -2.19 -7.17
CA ARG A 39 -4.07 -3.46 -7.65
C ARG A 39 -2.66 -3.75 -7.15
N LEU A 40 -1.77 -2.75 -7.14
CA LEU A 40 -0.34 -2.94 -6.89
C LEU A 40 0.08 -2.69 -5.43
N VAL A 41 -0.78 -2.04 -4.64
CA VAL A 41 -0.45 -1.61 -3.27
C VAL A 41 -1.50 -2.14 -2.29
N ILE A 42 -2.76 -1.77 -2.47
CA ILE A 42 -3.81 -2.08 -1.48
C ILE A 42 -4.08 -3.60 -1.44
N THR A 43 -4.28 -4.22 -2.60
CA THR A 43 -4.55 -5.66 -2.70
C THR A 43 -3.40 -6.51 -2.13
N PRO A 44 -2.12 -6.30 -2.52
CA PRO A 44 -1.01 -7.07 -1.96
C PRO A 44 -0.81 -6.86 -0.46
N LEU A 45 -0.99 -5.63 0.06
CA LEU A 45 -0.87 -5.37 1.50
C LEU A 45 -1.98 -6.04 2.31
N ASN A 46 -3.22 -6.05 1.80
CA ASN A 46 -4.33 -6.77 2.42
C ASN A 46 -4.10 -8.30 2.40
N GLN A 47 -3.57 -8.83 1.30
CA GLN A 47 -3.18 -10.24 1.22
C GLN A 47 -2.09 -10.56 2.25
N LEU A 48 -1.05 -9.74 2.34
CA LEU A 48 0.01 -9.90 3.32
C LEU A 48 -0.55 -9.87 4.75
N LEU A 49 -1.45 -8.93 5.07
CA LEU A 49 -2.11 -8.84 6.38
C LEU A 49 -2.84 -10.16 6.73
N ASN A 50 -3.57 -10.73 5.78
CA ASN A 50 -4.27 -12.00 5.98
C ASN A 50 -3.30 -13.17 6.20
N MET A 51 -2.13 -13.16 5.55
CA MET A 51 -1.13 -14.20 5.70
C MET A 51 -0.52 -14.26 7.12
N PHE A 52 -0.56 -13.18 7.92
CA PHE A 52 -0.09 -13.19 9.31
C PHE A 52 -0.91 -14.10 10.24
N ALA A 53 -2.15 -14.44 9.87
CA ALA A 53 -3.01 -15.27 10.71
C ALA A 53 -2.42 -16.67 10.98
N GLY A 54 -1.75 -17.26 9.99
CA GLY A 54 -1.11 -18.58 10.12
C GLY A 54 0.06 -18.58 11.10
N PRO A 55 1.12 -17.77 10.86
CA PRO A 55 2.23 -17.61 11.77
C PRO A 55 1.80 -17.22 13.19
N HIS A 56 0.83 -16.32 13.33
CA HIS A 56 0.33 -15.91 14.64
C HIS A 56 -0.27 -17.10 15.43
N LYS A 57 -1.10 -17.92 14.78
CA LYS A 57 -1.66 -19.13 15.40
C LYS A 57 -0.58 -20.15 15.79
N LEU A 58 0.45 -20.34 14.95
CA LEU A 58 1.55 -21.24 15.27
C LEU A 58 2.39 -20.76 16.45
N VAL A 59 2.67 -19.45 16.52
CA VAL A 59 3.36 -18.83 17.66
C VAL A 59 2.56 -19.04 18.94
N GLN A 60 1.25 -18.79 18.92
CA GLN A 60 0.38 -19.05 20.07
C GLN A 60 0.41 -20.53 20.47
N LYS A 61 0.24 -21.44 19.51
CA LYS A 61 0.28 -22.88 19.76
C LYS A 61 1.62 -23.34 20.35
N ARG A 62 2.75 -22.75 19.94
CA ARG A 62 4.06 -23.02 20.55
C ARG A 62 4.08 -22.61 22.02
N PHE A 63 3.54 -21.45 22.37
CA PHE A 63 3.44 -21.01 23.76
C PHE A 63 2.59 -21.96 24.59
N ASP A 64 1.43 -22.39 24.08
CA ASP A 64 0.58 -23.38 24.74
C ASP A 64 1.35 -24.70 24.99
N LYS A 65 2.11 -25.18 23.99
CA LYS A 65 2.93 -26.41 24.15
C LYS A 65 4.12 -26.26 25.07
N LEU A 66 4.65 -25.06 25.24
CA LEU A 66 5.67 -24.79 26.26
C LEU A 66 5.07 -24.91 27.67
N LEU A 67 3.84 -24.45 27.88
CA LEU A 67 3.14 -24.61 29.17
C LEU A 67 2.83 -26.09 29.48
N ASP A 68 2.39 -26.86 28.48
CA ASP A 68 2.19 -28.31 28.60
C ASP A 68 3.50 -29.01 29.03
N PHE A 69 4.62 -28.64 28.39
CA PHE A 69 5.94 -29.19 28.70
C PHE A 69 6.38 -28.88 30.13
N HIS A 70 6.22 -27.65 30.61
CA HIS A 70 6.51 -27.30 32.00
C HIS A 70 5.66 -28.09 32.99
N THR A 71 4.36 -28.20 32.73
CA THR A 71 3.43 -28.96 33.57
C THR A 71 3.82 -30.45 33.65
N CYS A 72 4.21 -31.05 32.53
CA CYS A 72 4.68 -32.43 32.50
C CYS A 72 6.03 -32.60 33.19
N THR A 73 6.89 -31.57 33.15
CA THR A 73 8.20 -31.59 33.83
C THR A 73 8.02 -31.69 35.34
N GLU A 74 7.22 -30.79 35.93
CA GLU A 74 6.91 -30.82 37.36
C GLU A 74 6.26 -32.14 37.80
N ARG A 75 5.37 -32.68 36.96
CA ARG A 75 4.71 -33.96 37.24
C ARG A 75 5.70 -35.14 37.22
N ALA A 76 6.60 -35.18 36.25
CA ALA A 76 7.62 -36.22 36.14
C ALA A 76 8.59 -36.19 37.32
N GLU A 77 8.99 -34.99 37.77
CA GLU A 77 9.84 -34.81 38.95
C GLU A 77 9.17 -35.27 40.25
N ARG A 78 7.86 -35.02 40.39
CA ARG A 78 7.07 -35.40 41.57
C ARG A 78 6.79 -36.90 41.64
N LEU A 79 6.36 -37.50 40.53
CA LEU A 79 5.89 -38.90 40.53
C LEU A 79 7.02 -39.90 40.26
N LYS A 80 8.01 -39.52 39.43
CA LYS A 80 9.15 -40.35 39.02
C LYS A 80 8.77 -41.73 38.45
N ASP A 81 7.55 -41.87 37.95
CA ASP A 81 7.08 -43.10 37.31
C ASP A 81 7.32 -43.08 35.80
N LYS A 82 7.30 -44.27 35.18
CA LYS A 82 7.58 -44.44 33.76
C LYS A 82 6.58 -43.68 32.87
N ARG A 83 5.31 -43.61 33.28
CA ARG A 83 4.24 -42.97 32.52
C ARG A 83 4.44 -41.45 32.47
N ALA A 84 4.79 -40.82 33.59
CA ALA A 84 5.04 -39.39 33.66
C ALA A 84 6.27 -38.98 32.82
N LEU A 85 7.29 -39.84 32.75
CA LEU A 85 8.45 -39.64 31.87
C LEU A 85 8.09 -39.75 30.38
N GLU A 86 7.22 -40.70 30.00
CA GLU A 86 6.71 -40.83 28.63
C GLU A 86 5.85 -39.62 28.22
N GLU A 87 4.97 -39.16 29.11
CA GLU A 87 4.16 -37.95 28.91
C GLU A 87 5.06 -36.70 28.74
N LEU A 88 6.09 -36.55 29.57
CA LEU A 88 7.10 -35.48 29.44
C LEU A 88 7.82 -35.51 28.09
N GLN A 89 8.29 -36.67 27.65
CA GLN A 89 8.99 -36.80 26.38
C GLN A 89 8.09 -36.44 25.20
N SER A 90 6.82 -36.83 25.24
CA SER A 90 5.83 -36.45 24.22
C SER A 90 5.58 -34.94 24.19
N ALA A 91 5.40 -34.32 25.35
CA ALA A 91 5.22 -32.87 25.47
C ALA A 91 6.45 -32.10 24.92
N ARG A 92 7.66 -32.57 25.25
CA ARG A 92 8.92 -32.03 24.74
C ARG A 92 8.98 -32.09 23.21
N ASN A 93 8.73 -33.26 22.63
CA ASN A 93 8.78 -33.46 21.17
C ASN A 93 7.80 -32.52 20.44
N ASN A 94 6.58 -32.37 20.97
CA ASN A 94 5.57 -31.48 20.39
C ASN A 94 6.00 -30.00 20.43
N TYR A 95 6.57 -29.55 21.56
CA TYR A 95 7.10 -28.19 21.68
C TYR A 95 8.30 -27.96 20.75
N GLU A 96 9.28 -28.87 20.75
CA GLU A 96 10.50 -28.75 19.94
C GLU A 96 10.18 -28.76 18.44
N ALA A 97 9.21 -29.56 17.99
CA ALA A 97 8.73 -29.56 16.61
C ALA A 97 8.16 -28.19 16.20
N LEU A 98 7.24 -27.62 16.99
CA LEU A 98 6.67 -26.30 16.71
C LEU A 98 7.72 -25.19 16.78
N ASN A 99 8.62 -25.25 17.76
CA ASN A 99 9.70 -24.28 17.90
C ASN A 99 10.65 -24.29 16.69
N THR A 100 11.01 -25.48 16.21
CA THR A 100 11.87 -25.65 15.04
C THR A 100 11.18 -25.15 13.77
N GLN A 101 9.90 -25.49 13.58
CA GLN A 101 9.11 -24.98 12.46
C GLN A 101 9.09 -23.45 12.43
N LEU A 102 8.83 -22.80 13.57
CA LEU A 102 8.79 -21.33 13.67
C LEU A 102 10.15 -20.68 13.41
N LEU A 103 11.24 -21.29 13.89
CA LEU A 103 12.60 -20.79 13.63
C LEU A 103 12.96 -20.83 12.13
N ASP A 104 12.41 -21.79 11.37
CA ASP A 104 12.62 -21.91 9.93
C ASP A 104 11.69 -21.00 9.11
N GLU A 105 10.39 -20.96 9.45
CA GLU A 105 9.38 -20.29 8.64
C GLU A 105 9.30 -18.77 8.89
N LEU A 106 9.47 -18.30 10.13
CA LEU A 106 9.30 -16.88 10.45
C LEU A 106 10.31 -15.97 9.73
N PRO A 107 11.61 -16.29 9.66
CA PRO A 107 12.56 -15.45 8.93
C PRO A 107 12.26 -15.38 7.43
N LYS A 108 11.84 -16.50 6.83
CA LYS A 108 11.44 -16.57 5.41
C LYS A 108 10.22 -15.69 5.15
N PHE A 109 9.20 -15.83 5.99
CA PHE A 109 8.00 -15.00 5.93
C PHE A 109 8.34 -13.51 6.07
N GLN A 110 9.20 -13.14 7.03
CA GLN A 110 9.63 -11.76 7.23
C GLN A 110 10.39 -11.20 6.01
N CYS A 111 11.23 -12.01 5.38
CA CYS A 111 11.94 -11.63 4.15
C CYS A 111 10.94 -11.30 3.03
N CYS A 112 10.03 -12.22 2.73
CA CYS A 112 8.99 -12.03 1.72
C CYS A 112 8.09 -10.82 2.02
N ALA A 113 7.72 -10.62 3.29
CA ALA A 113 6.89 -9.49 3.71
C ALA A 113 7.59 -8.15 3.46
N LYS A 114 8.90 -8.05 3.76
CA LYS A 114 9.70 -6.86 3.49
C LYS A 114 9.81 -6.57 2.00
N GLU A 115 10.11 -7.59 1.19
CA GLU A 115 10.21 -7.45 -0.27
C GLU A 115 8.88 -6.99 -0.88
N LEU A 116 7.76 -7.58 -0.46
CA LEU A 116 6.42 -7.17 -0.89
C LEU A 116 6.14 -5.73 -0.52
N PHE A 117 6.45 -5.33 0.72
CA PHE A 117 6.26 -3.95 1.19
C PHE A 117 7.11 -2.96 0.39
N THR A 118 8.38 -3.26 0.15
CA THR A 118 9.25 -2.44 -0.71
C THR A 118 8.71 -2.34 -2.14
N SER A 119 8.19 -3.43 -2.70
CA SER A 119 7.56 -3.44 -4.02
C SER A 119 6.31 -2.56 -4.08
N CYS A 120 5.47 -2.60 -3.04
CA CYS A 120 4.29 -1.75 -2.90
C CYS A 120 4.67 -0.27 -2.83
N LEU A 121 5.67 0.09 -2.03
CA LEU A 121 6.17 1.46 -1.94
C LEU A 121 6.71 1.97 -3.27
N ARG A 122 7.50 1.16 -3.98
CA ARG A 122 8.02 1.51 -5.30
C ARG A 122 6.88 1.70 -6.30
N SER A 123 5.95 0.76 -6.35
CA SER A 123 4.79 0.80 -7.26
C SER A 123 3.92 2.04 -7.00
N TYR A 124 3.73 2.41 -5.73
CA TYR A 124 3.03 3.64 -5.36
C TYR A 124 3.77 4.88 -5.85
N ALA A 125 5.07 4.98 -5.57
CA ALA A 125 5.88 6.12 -5.99
C ALA A 125 5.85 6.30 -7.51
N GLU A 126 6.02 5.21 -8.27
CA GLU A 126 5.92 5.22 -9.73
C GLU A 126 4.53 5.67 -10.21
N ALA A 127 3.46 5.08 -9.67
CA ALA A 127 2.09 5.44 -10.04
C ALA A 127 1.79 6.92 -9.75
N HIS A 128 2.25 7.42 -8.60
CA HIS A 128 2.07 8.80 -8.19
C HIS A 128 2.87 9.77 -9.06
N CYS A 129 4.14 9.47 -9.33
CA CYS A 129 4.99 10.27 -10.23
C CYS A 129 4.41 10.31 -11.65
N ASP A 130 3.92 9.19 -12.18
CA ASP A 130 3.26 9.13 -13.48
C ASP A 130 2.00 9.99 -13.51
N PHE A 131 1.14 9.88 -12.50
CA PHE A 131 -0.07 10.69 -12.39
C PHE A 131 0.25 12.19 -12.38
N VAL A 132 1.17 12.63 -11.51
CA VAL A 132 1.58 14.03 -11.41
C VAL A 132 2.17 14.53 -12.72
N ARG A 133 3.06 13.74 -13.35
CA ARG A 133 3.68 14.10 -14.63
C ARG A 133 2.62 14.28 -15.73
N LEU A 134 1.68 13.35 -15.86
CA LEU A 134 0.63 13.41 -16.87
C LEU A 134 -0.33 14.58 -16.59
N ALA A 135 -0.79 14.76 -15.35
CA ALA A 135 -1.66 15.87 -14.98
C ALA A 135 -1.00 17.24 -15.24
N LEU A 136 0.29 17.39 -14.94
CA LEU A 136 1.03 18.61 -15.26
C LEU A 136 1.15 18.84 -16.77
N GLN A 137 1.32 17.78 -17.58
CA GLN A 137 1.35 17.91 -19.04
C GLN A 137 0.03 18.42 -19.59
N GLU A 138 -1.10 17.93 -19.08
CA GLU A 138 -2.44 18.38 -19.47
C GLU A 138 -2.74 19.81 -19.03
N LEU A 139 -2.19 20.27 -17.90
CA LEU A 139 -2.39 21.64 -17.40
C LEU A 139 -1.52 22.69 -18.10
N LYS A 140 -0.39 22.31 -18.74
CA LYS A 140 0.53 23.26 -19.39
C LYS A 140 -0.12 24.22 -20.39
N PRO A 141 -1.01 23.77 -21.30
CA PRO A 141 -1.65 24.65 -22.28
C PRO A 141 -2.48 25.77 -21.61
N LEU A 142 -3.12 25.48 -20.49
CA LEU A 142 -3.92 26.47 -19.75
C LEU A 142 -3.03 27.56 -19.13
N ILE A 143 -1.86 27.17 -18.61
CA ILE A 143 -0.91 28.10 -18.00
C ILE A 143 -0.35 29.06 -19.07
N SER A 144 -0.02 28.57 -20.26
CA SER A 144 0.44 29.45 -21.36
C SER A 144 -0.62 30.46 -21.76
N VAL A 145 -1.89 30.04 -21.87
CA VAL A 145 -3.01 30.90 -22.25
C VAL A 145 -3.26 31.99 -21.19
N SER A 146 -3.26 31.64 -19.90
CA SER A 146 -3.41 32.64 -18.83
C SER A 146 -2.25 33.63 -18.76
N THR A 147 -1.02 33.19 -19.08
CA THR A 147 0.17 34.05 -19.07
C THR A 147 0.16 35.03 -20.24
N GLU A 148 -0.28 34.60 -21.42
CA GLU A 148 -0.47 35.46 -22.60
C GLU A 148 -1.60 36.46 -22.39
N ALA A 149 -2.72 36.02 -21.80
CA ALA A 149 -3.80 36.91 -21.41
C ALA A 149 -3.26 38.02 -20.48
N ALA A 150 -2.58 37.66 -19.39
CA ALA A 150 -2.01 38.61 -18.42
C ALA A 150 -1.03 39.63 -19.05
N ARG A 151 -0.18 39.21 -20.00
CA ARG A 151 0.71 40.13 -20.74
C ARG A 151 -0.04 41.07 -21.69
N GLY A 152 -1.14 40.59 -22.28
CA GLY A 152 -2.04 41.41 -23.09
C GLY A 152 -2.62 42.58 -22.29
N TRP A 153 -3.08 42.37 -21.05
CA TRP A 153 -3.63 43.42 -20.20
C TRP A 153 -2.59 44.50 -19.82
N HIS A 154 -1.32 44.12 -19.60
CA HIS A 154 -0.25 45.08 -19.32
C HIS A 154 0.07 46.02 -20.50
N GLY A 155 -0.21 45.61 -21.75
CA GLY A 155 0.00 46.45 -22.94
C GLY A 155 -1.05 47.55 -23.14
N TRP A 156 -2.18 47.49 -22.43
CA TRP A 156 -3.27 48.48 -22.53
C TRP A 156 -3.40 49.36 -21.28
N CYS A 157 -2.54 49.18 -20.27
CA CYS A 157 -2.61 49.89 -18.98
C CYS A 157 -1.62 51.06 -18.83
N PHE A 158 -0.98 51.54 -19.90
CA PHE A 158 -0.21 52.79 -19.88
C PHE A 158 -0.48 53.62 -21.15
N PRO A 159 -1.09 54.81 -21.05
CA PRO A 159 -0.92 55.89 -22.01
C PRO A 159 0.52 56.43 -21.99
#